data_AF-A0A971CJV5-F1
#
_entry.id   AF-A0A971CJV5-F1
#
_cell.length_a   1.000
_cell.length_b   1.000
_cell.length_c   1.000
_cell.angle_alpha   90.00
_cell.angle_beta   90.00
_cell.angle_gamma   90.00
#
_symmetry.space_group_name_H-M   'P 1'
#
loop_
_entity.id
_entity.type
_entity.pdbx_description
1 polymer ?
#
loop_
_entity_poly.entity_id
_entity_poly.type
_entity_poly.pdbx_seq_one_letter_code
_entity_poly.pdbx_strand_id
1 'polypeptide(L)'
;MRNKPPLVNGVLVPYGASTADLVNLIDNMPHMRTAAFTALAYSSEPSSLDAILAYVDSTDWTVRRVALHALSHHEKAHFFEERITGYLADPSEYVVRTACQIVERLGLRSAHERVLSLLRNSQESTRRYAVRALTSIWQITDFEPVLNCFRQDPSPSVRKEAAWTLAQHVTAENWQVLFDIWKADPIPRHRVHACEIAQEFGGIDCMEGLRALAADPDGHVRKAAQRAIESITHHRRK
;
A
#
# COMPACT_ATOMS: atom_id res chain seq x y z
N MET A 1 5.74 21.94 -8.68
CA MET A 1 7.00 21.87 -7.90
C MET A 1 6.94 20.65 -7.00
N ARG A 2 7.98 19.82 -6.93
CA ARG A 2 7.99 18.68 -5.98
C ARG A 2 7.98 19.23 -4.56
N ASN A 3 7.10 18.74 -3.71
CA ASN A 3 7.05 19.15 -2.31
C ASN A 3 8.34 18.68 -1.62
N LYS A 4 9.21 19.63 -1.24
CA LYS A 4 10.48 19.39 -0.56
C LYS A 4 10.23 19.43 0.95
N PRO A 5 10.32 18.30 1.69
CA PRO A 5 10.11 18.32 3.13
C PRO A 5 11.20 19.17 3.83
N PRO A 6 10.85 20.18 4.64
CA PRO A 6 11.85 21.00 5.33
C PRO A 6 12.59 20.20 6.40
N LEU A 7 11.91 19.25 7.03
CA LEU A 7 12.42 18.40 8.09
C LEU A 7 12.19 16.93 7.75
N VAL A 8 13.16 16.08 8.10
CA VAL A 8 12.98 14.62 8.10
C VAL A 8 13.49 14.08 9.43
N ASN A 9 12.63 13.37 10.17
CA ASN A 9 12.92 12.89 11.53
C ASN A 9 13.40 14.01 12.49
N GLY A 10 12.84 15.22 12.35
CA GLY A 10 13.22 16.39 13.15
C GLY A 10 14.53 17.07 12.74
N VAL A 11 15.21 16.60 11.67
CA VAL A 11 16.47 17.17 11.16
C VAL A 11 16.19 18.01 9.92
N LEU A 12 16.79 19.21 9.86
CA LEU A 12 16.71 20.11 8.69
C LEU A 12 17.36 19.46 7.47
N VAL A 13 16.67 19.48 6.34
CA VAL A 13 17.19 18.92 5.10
C VAL A 13 18.15 19.93 4.43
N PRO A 14 19.44 19.59 4.22
CA PRO A 14 20.45 20.51 3.73
C PRO A 14 20.38 20.68 2.19
N TYR A 15 19.28 21.21 1.66
CA TYR A 15 19.05 21.34 0.21
C TYR A 15 20.06 22.24 -0.54
N GLY A 16 20.78 23.12 0.17
CA GLY A 16 21.78 24.02 -0.41
C GLY A 16 23.21 23.47 -0.39
N ALA A 17 23.43 22.28 0.16
CA ALA A 17 24.75 21.65 0.22
C ALA A 17 25.11 21.00 -1.13
N SER A 18 26.40 20.99 -1.48
CA SER A 18 26.89 20.31 -2.68
C SER A 18 26.75 18.79 -2.56
N THR A 19 26.74 18.06 -3.68
CA THR A 19 26.74 16.58 -3.65
C THR A 19 27.91 16.03 -2.82
N ALA A 20 29.09 16.64 -2.90
CA ALA A 20 30.27 16.23 -2.13
C ALA A 20 30.07 16.41 -0.62
N ASP A 21 29.50 17.54 -0.20
CA ASP A 21 29.19 17.79 1.22
C ASP A 21 28.12 16.81 1.73
N LEU A 22 27.10 16.53 0.92
CA LEU A 22 26.05 15.57 1.26
C LEU A 22 26.59 14.14 1.42
N VAL A 23 27.52 13.71 0.55
CA VAL A 23 28.24 12.43 0.69
C VAL A 23 29.06 12.41 1.98
N ASN A 24 29.79 13.48 2.29
CA ASN A 24 30.54 13.59 3.54
C ASN A 24 29.63 13.48 4.78
N LEU A 25 28.43 14.06 4.75
CA LEU A 25 27.44 13.90 5.82
C LEU A 25 26.93 12.46 5.93
N ILE A 26 26.74 11.75 4.82
CA ILE A 26 26.27 10.35 4.80
C ILE A 26 27.30 9.44 5.49
N ASP A 27 28.57 9.62 5.17
CA ASP A 27 29.66 8.77 5.67
C ASP A 27 29.97 9.05 7.15
N ASN A 28 30.02 10.32 7.53
CA ASN A 28 30.55 10.73 8.84
C ASN A 28 29.49 11.08 9.88
N MET A 29 28.23 11.28 9.50
CA MET A 29 27.16 11.70 10.42
C MET A 29 25.91 10.80 10.28
N PRO A 30 25.84 9.65 10.99
CA PRO A 30 24.74 8.69 10.86
C PRO A 30 23.34 9.29 11.06
N HIS A 31 23.19 10.26 11.97
CA HIS A 31 21.92 10.95 12.23
C HIS A 31 21.51 11.89 11.08
N MET A 32 22.46 12.35 10.25
CA MET A 32 22.21 13.19 9.08
C MET A 32 21.88 12.39 7.82
N ARG A 33 22.16 11.07 7.77
CA ARG A 33 22.02 10.24 6.57
C ARG A 33 20.68 10.44 5.87
N THR A 34 19.56 10.36 6.60
CA THR A 34 18.23 10.52 6.00
C THR A 34 18.02 11.92 5.43
N ALA A 35 18.46 12.96 6.12
CA ALA A 35 18.38 14.33 5.62
C ALA A 35 19.28 14.54 4.39
N ALA A 36 20.51 14.03 4.42
CA ALA A 36 21.46 14.15 3.31
C ALA A 36 20.98 13.41 2.04
N PHE A 37 20.53 12.16 2.19
CA PHE A 37 19.91 11.42 1.08
C PHE A 37 18.62 12.10 0.56
N THR A 38 17.83 12.70 1.44
CA THR A 38 16.67 13.50 1.02
C THR A 38 17.10 14.72 0.23
N ALA A 39 18.17 15.41 0.62
CA ALA A 39 18.70 16.53 -0.17
C ALA A 39 19.18 16.07 -1.55
N LEU A 40 19.93 14.95 -1.62
CA LEU A 40 20.38 14.36 -2.89
C LEU A 40 19.20 14.04 -3.83
N ALA A 41 18.11 13.46 -3.33
CA ALA A 41 16.96 13.08 -4.16
C ALA A 41 16.25 14.26 -4.85
N TYR A 42 16.42 15.47 -4.32
CA TYR A 42 15.82 16.72 -4.83
C TYR A 42 16.87 17.71 -5.35
N SER A 43 18.13 17.29 -5.44
CA SER A 43 19.21 18.08 -6.01
C SER A 43 19.05 18.19 -7.53
N SER A 44 19.53 19.30 -8.07
CA SER A 44 19.64 19.50 -9.53
C SER A 44 21.06 19.22 -10.04
N GLU A 45 21.99 18.87 -9.15
CA GLU A 45 23.35 18.49 -9.54
C GLU A 45 23.32 17.15 -10.29
N PRO A 46 23.93 17.05 -11.48
CA PRO A 46 23.95 15.81 -12.27
C PRO A 46 24.53 14.60 -11.52
N SER A 47 25.50 14.83 -10.63
CA SER A 47 26.17 13.82 -9.82
C SER A 47 25.34 13.27 -8.66
N SER A 48 24.20 13.90 -8.33
CA SER A 48 23.38 13.50 -7.18
C SER A 48 22.79 12.09 -7.30
N LEU A 49 22.41 11.68 -8.52
CA LEU A 49 21.93 10.33 -8.78
C LEU A 49 23.04 9.31 -8.58
N ASP A 50 24.22 9.55 -9.15
CA ASP A 50 25.37 8.64 -9.00
C ASP A 50 25.77 8.49 -7.53
N ALA A 51 25.72 9.59 -6.76
CA ALA A 51 25.90 9.56 -5.33
C ALA A 51 24.87 8.67 -4.62
N ILE A 52 23.58 8.74 -4.96
CA ILE A 52 22.57 7.84 -4.38
C ILE A 52 22.86 6.38 -4.76
N LEU A 53 23.15 6.11 -6.03
CA LEU A 53 23.38 4.76 -6.56
C LEU A 53 24.62 4.08 -5.98
N ALA A 54 25.61 4.84 -5.50
CA ALA A 54 26.78 4.31 -4.81
C ALA A 54 26.42 3.63 -3.47
N TYR A 55 25.29 4.00 -2.84
CA TYR A 55 24.91 3.51 -1.51
C TYR A 55 23.76 2.50 -1.49
N VAL A 56 23.04 2.31 -2.60
CA VAL A 56 21.90 1.37 -2.62
C VAL A 56 22.35 -0.10 -2.47
N ASP A 57 23.63 -0.42 -2.68
CA ASP A 57 24.18 -1.76 -2.40
C ASP A 57 25.12 -1.78 -1.18
N SER A 58 25.00 -0.78 -0.30
CA SER A 58 25.76 -0.76 0.96
C SER A 58 25.51 -2.04 1.77
N THR A 59 26.53 -2.56 2.45
CA THR A 59 26.40 -3.70 3.38
C THR A 59 25.58 -3.32 4.62
N ASP A 60 25.59 -2.05 5.02
CA ASP A 60 24.74 -1.51 6.08
C ASP A 60 23.30 -1.36 5.57
N TRP A 61 22.39 -2.19 6.09
CA TRP A 61 20.99 -2.15 5.69
C TRP A 61 20.32 -0.80 5.97
N THR A 62 20.80 -0.04 6.97
CA THR A 62 20.25 1.28 7.29
C THR A 62 20.56 2.28 6.18
N VAL A 63 21.79 2.24 5.65
CA VAL A 63 22.25 3.08 4.55
C VAL A 63 21.53 2.69 3.28
N ARG A 64 21.55 1.39 2.95
CA ARG A 64 20.85 0.83 1.79
C ARG A 64 19.38 1.22 1.74
N ARG A 65 18.66 1.06 2.85
CA ARG A 65 17.24 1.44 2.96
C ARG A 65 17.01 2.93 2.65
N VAL A 66 17.83 3.80 3.22
CA VAL A 66 17.66 5.26 3.06
C VAL A 66 18.06 5.71 1.66
N ALA A 67 19.13 5.15 1.10
CA ALA A 67 19.55 5.38 -0.28
C ALA A 67 18.46 4.92 -1.27
N LEU A 68 17.88 3.73 -1.06
CA LEU A 68 16.79 3.20 -1.87
C LEU A 68 15.53 4.10 -1.79
N HIS A 69 15.19 4.58 -0.60
CA HIS A 69 14.10 5.54 -0.41
C HIS A 69 14.36 6.87 -1.15
N ALA A 70 15.60 7.38 -1.12
CA ALA A 70 15.99 8.57 -1.87
C ALA A 70 15.96 8.37 -3.39
N LEU A 71 16.47 7.24 -3.88
CA LEU A 71 16.39 6.86 -5.29
C LEU A 71 14.95 6.92 -5.78
N SER A 72 14.01 6.45 -4.97
CA SER A 72 12.60 6.48 -5.30
C SER A 72 12.06 7.91 -5.50
N HIS A 73 12.54 8.90 -4.76
CA HIS A 73 12.12 10.30 -4.88
C HIS A 73 12.84 11.05 -6.01
N HIS A 74 13.89 10.44 -6.57
CA HIS A 74 14.59 10.97 -7.72
C HIS A 74 13.75 10.83 -8.99
N GLU A 75 13.89 11.76 -9.94
CA GLU A 75 13.06 11.81 -11.16
C GLU A 75 13.29 10.64 -12.11
N LYS A 76 14.52 10.12 -12.07
CA LYS A 76 14.98 8.98 -12.86
C LYS A 76 14.70 7.62 -12.20
N ALA A 77 13.92 7.58 -11.11
CA ALA A 77 13.65 6.34 -10.36
C ALA A 77 13.11 5.19 -11.25
N HIS A 78 12.28 5.52 -12.24
CA HIS A 78 11.65 4.55 -13.15
C HIS A 78 12.67 3.77 -13.99
N PHE A 79 13.86 4.33 -14.27
CA PHE A 79 14.92 3.61 -14.99
C PHE A 79 15.55 2.47 -14.16
N PHE A 80 15.27 2.42 -12.85
CA PHE A 80 15.84 1.44 -11.92
C PHE A 80 14.80 0.44 -11.41
N GLU A 81 13.69 0.26 -12.14
CA GLU A 81 12.60 -0.65 -11.75
C GLU A 81 13.11 -2.05 -11.39
N GLU A 82 13.90 -2.68 -12.27
CA GLU A 82 14.44 -4.02 -12.00
C GLU A 82 15.28 -4.06 -10.71
N ARG A 83 16.19 -3.10 -10.53
CA ARG A 83 17.02 -3.00 -9.31
C ARG A 83 16.16 -2.78 -8.06
N ILE A 84 15.17 -1.90 -8.14
CA ILE A 84 14.23 -1.60 -7.05
C ILE A 84 13.45 -2.87 -6.66
N THR A 85 12.92 -3.61 -7.65
CA THR A 85 12.18 -4.84 -7.39
C THR A 85 13.07 -5.97 -6.86
N GLY A 86 14.37 -5.95 -7.15
CA GLY A 86 15.35 -6.86 -6.56
C GLY A 86 15.41 -6.78 -5.03
N TYR A 87 15.23 -5.59 -4.45
CA TYR A 87 15.23 -5.41 -2.99
C TYR A 87 14.00 -5.99 -2.27
N LEU A 88 13.02 -6.54 -2.99
CA LEU A 88 11.95 -7.33 -2.38
C LEU A 88 12.46 -8.67 -1.81
N ALA A 89 13.67 -9.09 -2.19
CA ALA A 89 14.36 -10.26 -1.66
C ALA A 89 15.54 -9.89 -0.72
N ASP A 90 15.58 -8.66 -0.23
CA ASP A 90 16.66 -8.20 0.64
C ASP A 90 16.71 -8.97 1.98
N PRO A 91 17.89 -9.31 2.52
CA PRO A 91 18.00 -9.97 3.83
C PRO A 91 17.42 -9.15 4.99
N SER A 92 17.36 -7.83 4.86
CA SER A 92 16.76 -6.94 5.85
C SER A 92 15.30 -6.67 5.53
N GLU A 93 14.44 -7.10 6.43
CA GLU A 93 12.99 -6.87 6.38
C GLU A 93 12.63 -5.37 6.34
N TYR A 94 13.49 -4.49 6.85
CA TYR A 94 13.27 -3.05 6.72
C TYR A 94 13.49 -2.55 5.29
N VAL A 95 14.43 -3.15 4.56
CA VAL A 95 14.68 -2.83 3.14
C VAL A 95 13.55 -3.40 2.28
N VAL A 96 13.12 -4.64 2.54
CA VAL A 96 11.98 -5.27 1.85
C VAL A 96 10.72 -4.39 1.97
N ARG A 97 10.40 -3.92 3.19
CA ARG A 97 9.24 -3.02 3.40
C ARG A 97 9.40 -1.71 2.63
N THR A 98 10.60 -1.13 2.60
CA THR A 98 10.87 0.07 1.79
C THR A 98 10.70 -0.22 0.30
N ALA A 99 11.14 -1.37 -0.20
CA ALA A 99 10.90 -1.79 -1.57
C ALA A 99 9.39 -1.91 -1.88
N CYS A 100 8.59 -2.53 -1.00
CA CYS A 100 7.12 -2.56 -1.14
C CYS A 100 6.50 -1.15 -1.22
N GLN A 101 6.93 -0.22 -0.36
CA GLN A 101 6.44 1.17 -0.41
C GLN A 101 6.80 1.87 -1.72
N ILE A 102 7.97 1.56 -2.28
CA ILE A 102 8.40 2.14 -3.56
C ILE A 102 7.60 1.55 -4.71
N VAL A 103 7.38 0.23 -4.72
CA VAL A 103 6.50 -0.45 -5.67
C VAL A 103 5.10 0.15 -5.62
N GLU A 104 4.57 0.34 -4.40
CA GLU A 104 3.26 0.96 -4.19
C GLU A 104 3.18 2.34 -4.87
N ARG A 105 4.14 3.21 -4.52
CA ARG A 105 4.17 4.61 -4.96
C ARG A 105 4.43 4.79 -6.46
N LEU A 106 5.27 3.95 -7.05
CA LEU A 106 5.63 4.02 -8.46
C LEU A 106 4.72 3.16 -9.36
N GLY A 107 3.88 2.29 -8.78
CA GLY A 107 3.01 1.39 -9.54
C GLY A 107 3.79 0.37 -10.36
N LEU A 108 4.88 -0.18 -9.81
CA LEU A 108 5.79 -1.10 -10.52
C LEU A 108 5.15 -2.48 -10.73
N ARG A 109 4.33 -2.62 -11.78
CA ARG A 109 3.61 -3.86 -12.08
C ARG A 109 4.53 -5.06 -12.31
N SER A 110 5.78 -4.86 -12.76
CA SER A 110 6.75 -5.95 -12.91
C SER A 110 7.12 -6.63 -11.58
N ALA A 111 6.86 -5.97 -10.45
CA ALA A 111 7.15 -6.48 -9.12
C ALA A 111 6.10 -7.46 -8.60
N HIS A 112 4.99 -7.63 -9.31
CA HIS A 112 3.77 -8.30 -8.82
C HIS A 112 4.05 -9.68 -8.20
N GLU A 113 4.65 -10.62 -8.93
CA GLU A 113 4.93 -11.97 -8.41
C GLU A 113 5.82 -11.96 -7.15
N ARG A 114 6.80 -11.04 -7.11
CA ARG A 114 7.67 -10.88 -5.94
C ARG A 114 6.88 -10.37 -4.74
N VAL A 115 6.03 -9.36 -4.92
CA VAL A 115 5.16 -8.83 -3.87
C VAL A 115 4.14 -9.88 -3.42
N LEU A 116 3.55 -10.64 -4.33
CA LEU A 116 2.60 -11.71 -4.03
C LEU A 116 3.23 -12.78 -3.13
N SER A 117 4.50 -13.14 -3.38
CA SER A 117 5.23 -14.09 -2.52
C SER A 117 5.41 -13.59 -1.08
N LEU A 118 5.50 -12.28 -0.87
CA LEU A 118 5.67 -11.66 0.45
C LEU A 118 4.42 -11.74 1.31
N LEU A 119 3.25 -12.11 0.77
CA LEU A 119 2.06 -12.44 1.58
C LEU A 119 2.29 -13.63 2.51
N ARG A 120 3.34 -14.43 2.29
CA ARG A 120 3.72 -15.57 3.14
C ARG A 120 4.94 -15.30 4.01
N ASN A 121 5.45 -14.06 4.05
CA ASN A 121 6.62 -13.70 4.83
C ASN A 121 6.37 -13.89 6.35
N SER A 122 7.40 -14.30 7.10
CA SER A 122 7.30 -14.55 8.54
C SER A 122 6.97 -13.27 9.33
N GLN A 123 7.43 -12.11 8.87
CA GLN A 123 7.21 -10.83 9.52
C GLN A 123 5.84 -10.23 9.14
N GLU A 124 5.01 -9.99 10.16
CA GLU A 124 3.70 -9.33 10.03
C GLU A 124 3.76 -8.05 9.21
N SER A 125 4.72 -7.18 9.52
CA SER A 125 4.80 -5.87 8.89
C SER A 125 5.09 -6.02 7.39
N THR A 126 5.94 -6.98 7.00
CA THR A 126 6.26 -7.23 5.59
C THR A 126 5.05 -7.76 4.83
N ARG A 127 4.28 -8.69 5.41
CA ARG A 127 2.99 -9.13 4.82
C ARG A 127 2.02 -7.96 4.64
N ARG A 128 1.91 -7.07 5.64
CA ARG A 128 1.05 -5.87 5.55
C ARG A 128 1.47 -4.95 4.42
N TYR A 129 2.76 -4.66 4.29
CA TYR A 129 3.29 -3.83 3.20
C TYR A 129 3.12 -4.50 1.83
N ALA A 130 3.16 -5.83 1.76
CA ALA A 130 2.88 -6.58 0.53
C ALA A 130 1.42 -6.43 0.09
N VAL A 131 0.45 -6.58 1.00
CA VAL A 131 -0.98 -6.33 0.70
C VAL A 131 -1.19 -4.89 0.19
N ARG A 132 -0.57 -3.92 0.87
CA ARG A 132 -0.65 -2.51 0.48
C ARG A 132 -0.05 -2.26 -0.91
N ALA A 133 1.11 -2.85 -1.21
CA ALA A 133 1.72 -2.76 -2.53
C ALA A 133 0.85 -3.41 -3.62
N LEU A 134 0.31 -4.61 -3.38
CA LEU A 134 -0.64 -5.26 -4.31
C LEU A 134 -1.87 -4.38 -4.60
N THR A 135 -2.30 -3.55 -3.65
CA THR A 135 -3.42 -2.65 -3.88
C THR A 135 -3.16 -1.69 -5.05
N SER A 136 -1.93 -1.20 -5.23
CA SER A 136 -1.61 -0.26 -6.33
C SER A 136 -1.21 -0.95 -7.63
N ILE A 137 -0.72 -2.19 -7.57
CA ILE A 137 -0.34 -3.00 -8.73
C ILE A 137 -1.32 -4.14 -9.03
N TRP A 138 -2.56 -4.01 -8.53
CA TRP A 138 -3.57 -5.05 -8.50
C TRP A 138 -3.78 -5.76 -9.84
N GLN A 139 -3.94 -7.08 -9.75
CA GLN A 139 -4.41 -7.97 -10.80
C GLN A 139 -5.64 -8.73 -10.29
N ILE A 140 -6.55 -9.12 -11.20
CA ILE A 140 -7.78 -9.84 -10.82
C ILE A 140 -7.49 -11.17 -10.08
N THR A 141 -6.33 -11.77 -10.36
CA THR A 141 -5.82 -12.98 -9.69
C THR A 141 -5.44 -12.77 -8.22
N ASP A 142 -5.32 -11.53 -7.75
CA ASP A 142 -4.97 -11.18 -6.36
C ASP A 142 -6.14 -11.32 -5.38
N PHE A 143 -7.37 -11.43 -5.90
CA PHE A 143 -8.57 -11.51 -5.07
C PHE A 143 -8.48 -12.65 -4.05
N GLU A 144 -8.19 -13.88 -4.49
CA GLU A 144 -8.11 -15.05 -3.62
C GLU A 144 -6.92 -14.99 -2.62
N PRO A 145 -5.68 -14.67 -3.03
CA PRO A 145 -4.57 -14.45 -2.10
C PRO A 145 -4.86 -13.42 -1.01
N VAL A 146 -5.47 -12.28 -1.35
CA VAL A 146 -5.78 -11.21 -0.39
C VAL A 146 -7.01 -11.56 0.46
N LEU A 147 -8.01 -12.25 -0.09
CA LEU A 147 -9.13 -12.81 0.66
C LEU A 147 -8.66 -13.83 1.70
N ASN A 148 -7.65 -14.64 1.38
CA ASN A 148 -7.02 -15.54 2.35
C ASN A 148 -6.29 -14.76 3.46
N CYS A 149 -5.59 -13.67 3.13
CA CYS A 149 -5.01 -12.78 4.15
C CYS A 149 -6.10 -12.21 5.07
N PHE A 150 -7.22 -11.74 4.52
CA PHE A 150 -8.36 -11.25 5.30
C PHE A 150 -8.93 -12.32 6.24
N ARG A 151 -9.12 -13.55 5.76
CA ARG A 151 -9.74 -14.64 6.55
C ARG A 151 -8.82 -15.25 7.60
N GLN A 152 -7.54 -15.39 7.28
CA GLN A 152 -6.65 -16.34 7.99
C GLN A 152 -5.37 -15.71 8.53
N ASP A 153 -5.00 -14.48 8.16
CA ASP A 153 -3.75 -13.90 8.70
C ASP A 153 -3.84 -13.76 10.23
N PRO A 154 -2.82 -14.19 11.00
CA PRO A 154 -2.85 -14.07 12.44
C PRO A 154 -2.90 -12.61 12.92
N SER A 155 -2.35 -11.67 12.14
CA SER A 155 -2.29 -10.25 12.48
C SER A 155 -3.60 -9.53 12.13
N PRO A 156 -4.28 -8.89 13.10
CA PRO A 156 -5.40 -8.01 12.82
C PRO A 156 -5.04 -6.84 11.88
N SER A 157 -3.79 -6.37 11.91
CA SER A 157 -3.31 -5.29 11.04
C SER A 157 -3.25 -5.71 9.58
N VAL A 158 -2.84 -6.96 9.31
CA VAL A 158 -2.84 -7.52 7.94
C VAL A 158 -4.27 -7.78 7.48
N ARG A 159 -5.13 -8.36 8.32
CA ARG A 159 -6.55 -8.56 8.00
C ARG A 159 -7.26 -7.25 7.68
N LYS A 160 -6.97 -6.18 8.43
CA LYS A 160 -7.50 -4.84 8.17
C LYS A 160 -7.03 -4.27 6.83
N GLU A 161 -5.74 -4.39 6.52
CA GLU A 161 -5.21 -3.94 5.22
C GLU A 161 -5.87 -4.72 4.09
N ALA A 162 -5.98 -6.05 4.22
CA ALA A 162 -6.63 -6.91 3.23
C ALA A 162 -8.12 -6.56 3.03
N ALA A 163 -8.86 -6.30 4.10
CA ALA A 163 -10.25 -5.83 4.01
C ALA A 163 -10.36 -4.53 3.21
N TRP A 164 -9.45 -3.57 3.49
CA TRP A 164 -9.41 -2.30 2.76
C TRP A 164 -9.09 -2.51 1.29
N THR A 165 -8.07 -3.31 0.97
CA THR A 165 -7.69 -3.66 -0.40
C THR A 165 -8.84 -4.31 -1.16
N LEU A 166 -9.52 -5.31 -0.57
CA LEU A 166 -10.66 -5.99 -1.20
C LEU A 166 -11.82 -5.02 -1.47
N ALA A 167 -12.06 -4.07 -0.57
CA ALA A 167 -13.12 -3.07 -0.74
C ALA A 167 -12.84 -2.09 -1.90
N GLN A 168 -11.57 -1.85 -2.23
CA GLN A 168 -11.18 -0.99 -3.36
C GLN A 168 -11.27 -1.72 -4.71
N HIS A 169 -11.23 -3.06 -4.72
CA HIS A 169 -11.09 -3.89 -5.91
C HIS A 169 -12.26 -4.87 -6.11
N VAL A 170 -13.44 -4.45 -5.67
CA VAL A 170 -14.69 -5.19 -5.90
C VAL A 170 -15.02 -5.16 -7.39
N THR A 171 -15.47 -6.29 -7.93
CA THR A 171 -15.92 -6.43 -9.31
C THR A 171 -17.25 -7.17 -9.40
N ALA A 172 -17.88 -7.14 -10.58
CA ALA A 172 -19.11 -7.87 -10.85
C ALA A 172 -18.97 -9.39 -10.65
N GLU A 173 -17.75 -9.93 -10.75
CA GLU A 173 -17.46 -11.35 -10.58
C GLU A 173 -17.24 -11.76 -9.12
N ASN A 174 -16.83 -10.83 -8.24
CA ASN A 174 -16.40 -11.15 -6.88
C ASN A 174 -17.28 -10.54 -5.76
N TRP A 175 -18.19 -9.62 -6.11
CA TRP A 175 -18.96 -8.86 -5.13
C TRP A 175 -19.80 -9.74 -4.20
N GLN A 176 -20.39 -10.83 -4.71
CA GLN A 176 -21.24 -11.74 -3.91
C GLN A 176 -20.44 -12.39 -2.79
N VAL A 177 -19.19 -12.78 -3.07
CA VAL A 177 -18.29 -13.37 -2.08
C VAL A 177 -18.03 -12.39 -0.94
N LEU A 178 -17.72 -11.12 -1.27
CA LEU A 178 -17.48 -10.10 -0.25
C LEU A 178 -18.75 -9.72 0.50
N PHE A 179 -19.90 -9.62 -0.17
CA PHE A 179 -21.19 -9.36 0.46
C PHE A 179 -21.53 -10.44 1.49
N ASP A 180 -21.40 -11.71 1.13
CA ASP A 180 -21.76 -12.84 2.00
C ASP A 180 -20.89 -12.92 3.25
N ILE A 181 -19.60 -12.59 3.11
CA ILE A 181 -18.67 -12.53 4.24
C ILE A 181 -18.98 -11.32 5.12
N TRP A 182 -19.08 -10.13 4.51
CA TRP A 182 -19.12 -8.88 5.26
C TRP A 182 -20.47 -8.56 5.87
N LYS A 183 -21.59 -9.07 5.33
CA LYS A 183 -22.93 -8.86 5.91
C LYS A 183 -23.06 -9.40 7.34
N ALA A 184 -22.25 -10.39 7.71
CA ALA A 184 -22.26 -11.01 9.04
C ALA A 184 -21.00 -10.68 9.86
N ASP A 185 -20.13 -9.81 9.36
CA ASP A 185 -18.86 -9.51 10.03
C ASP A 185 -19.10 -8.71 11.32
N PRO A 186 -18.37 -9.01 12.42
CA PRO A 186 -18.51 -8.28 13.68
C PRO A 186 -18.18 -6.79 13.56
N ILE A 187 -17.32 -6.39 12.62
CA ILE A 187 -16.90 -5.01 12.41
C ILE A 187 -17.99 -4.26 11.64
N PRO A 188 -18.61 -3.21 12.21
CA PRO A 188 -19.69 -2.47 11.55
C PRO A 188 -19.28 -1.89 10.19
N ARG A 189 -18.03 -1.45 10.04
CA ARG A 189 -17.53 -0.92 8.76
C ARG A 189 -17.58 -1.95 7.63
N HIS A 190 -17.32 -3.23 7.91
CA HIS A 190 -17.46 -4.30 6.91
C HIS A 190 -18.93 -4.47 6.51
N ARG A 191 -19.86 -4.47 7.48
CA ARG A 191 -21.30 -4.52 7.19
C ARG A 191 -21.79 -3.31 6.38
N VAL A 192 -21.23 -2.12 6.61
CA VAL A 192 -21.46 -0.95 5.75
C VAL A 192 -20.93 -1.21 4.32
N HIS A 193 -19.71 -1.74 4.18
CA HIS A 193 -19.16 -2.09 2.87
C HIS A 193 -20.00 -3.14 2.14
N ALA A 194 -20.57 -4.13 2.84
CA ALA A 194 -21.51 -5.07 2.25
C ALA A 194 -22.73 -4.35 1.63
N CYS A 195 -23.28 -3.34 2.32
CA CYS A 195 -24.37 -2.54 1.79
C CYS A 195 -23.94 -1.70 0.57
N GLU A 196 -22.76 -1.06 0.63
CA GLU A 196 -22.20 -0.25 -0.47
C GLU A 196 -22.00 -1.10 -1.73
N ILE A 197 -21.44 -2.29 -1.58
CA ILE A 197 -21.22 -3.25 -2.67
C ILE A 197 -22.54 -3.75 -3.26
N ALA A 198 -23.49 -4.15 -2.41
CA ALA A 198 -24.80 -4.61 -2.87
C ALA A 198 -25.58 -3.49 -3.57
N GLN A 199 -25.40 -2.23 -3.17
CA GLN A 199 -26.00 -1.10 -3.87
C GLN A 199 -25.47 -0.96 -5.31
N GLU A 200 -24.18 -1.24 -5.52
CA GLU A 200 -23.51 -1.09 -6.80
C GLU A 200 -23.75 -2.28 -7.74
N PHE A 201 -23.62 -3.51 -7.22
CA PHE A 201 -23.63 -4.73 -8.04
C PHE A 201 -24.85 -5.64 -7.81
N GLY A 202 -25.59 -5.41 -6.73
CA GLY A 202 -26.61 -6.32 -6.25
C GLY A 202 -27.95 -6.24 -6.97
N GLY A 203 -28.76 -7.27 -6.76
CA GLY A 203 -30.13 -7.35 -7.24
C GLY A 203 -31.10 -7.85 -6.18
N ILE A 204 -32.19 -8.45 -6.62
CA ILE A 204 -33.26 -8.95 -5.73
C ILE A 204 -32.76 -10.10 -4.85
N ASP A 205 -31.79 -10.85 -5.33
CA ASP A 205 -31.13 -11.96 -4.66
C ASP A 205 -30.50 -11.57 -3.31
N CYS A 206 -29.97 -10.36 -3.18
CA CYS A 206 -29.35 -9.90 -1.92
C CYS A 206 -30.32 -9.18 -0.95
N MET A 207 -31.61 -9.03 -1.33
CA MET A 207 -32.58 -8.22 -0.57
C MET A 207 -32.87 -8.74 0.83
N GLU A 208 -32.85 -10.06 1.04
CA GLU A 208 -33.01 -10.63 2.37
C GLU A 208 -31.86 -10.21 3.29
N GLY A 209 -30.61 -10.30 2.81
CA GLY A 209 -29.43 -9.85 3.54
C GLY A 209 -29.47 -8.36 3.83
N LEU A 210 -29.87 -7.53 2.87
CA LEU A 210 -30.02 -6.09 3.08
C LEU A 210 -31.13 -5.76 4.09
N ARG A 211 -32.25 -6.48 4.10
CA ARG A 211 -33.31 -6.30 5.10
C ARG A 211 -32.84 -6.65 6.51
N ALA A 212 -32.03 -7.69 6.66
CA ALA A 212 -31.40 -8.00 7.94
C ALA A 212 -30.46 -6.85 8.39
N LEU A 213 -29.64 -6.31 7.49
CA LEU A 213 -28.77 -5.16 7.76
C LEU A 213 -29.54 -3.86 8.03
N ALA A 214 -30.77 -3.71 7.52
CA ALA A 214 -31.63 -2.57 7.85
C ALA A 214 -32.13 -2.60 9.31
N ALA A 215 -32.04 -3.76 9.98
CA ALA A 215 -32.32 -3.94 11.40
C ALA A 215 -31.04 -4.05 12.26
N ASP A 216 -29.86 -3.75 11.69
CA ASP A 216 -28.57 -3.86 12.37
C ASP A 216 -28.49 -3.00 13.66
N PRO A 217 -27.78 -3.42 14.71
CA PRO A 217 -27.56 -2.60 15.89
C PRO A 217 -26.86 -1.26 15.59
N ASP A 218 -25.98 -1.21 14.59
CA ASP A 218 -25.25 -0.01 14.20
C ASP A 218 -26.07 0.91 13.27
N GLY A 219 -26.17 2.19 13.63
CA GLY A 219 -26.98 3.16 12.88
C GLY A 219 -26.43 3.50 11.48
N HIS A 220 -25.12 3.42 11.27
CA HIS A 220 -24.53 3.61 9.94
C HIS A 220 -24.82 2.44 9.02
N VAL A 221 -24.81 1.21 9.55
CA VAL A 221 -25.19 0.00 8.81
C VAL A 221 -26.66 0.08 8.38
N ARG A 222 -27.57 0.39 9.30
CA ARG A 222 -29.00 0.54 8.97
C ARG A 222 -29.23 1.55 7.84
N LYS A 223 -28.56 2.70 7.92
CA LYS A 223 -28.67 3.77 6.92
C LYS A 223 -28.13 3.34 5.56
N ALA A 224 -26.99 2.63 5.53
CA ALA A 224 -26.41 2.12 4.29
C ALA A 224 -27.31 1.04 3.65
N ALA A 225 -27.88 0.15 4.46
CA ALA A 225 -28.78 -0.91 3.99
C ALA A 225 -30.06 -0.33 3.36
N GLN A 226 -30.68 0.68 3.99
CA GLN A 226 -31.86 1.35 3.45
C GLN A 226 -31.59 2.00 2.09
N ARG A 227 -30.45 2.70 1.95
CA ARG A 227 -30.02 3.28 0.67
C ARG A 227 -29.83 2.23 -0.42
N ALA A 228 -29.20 1.10 -0.09
CA ALA A 228 -29.01 0.00 -1.03
C ALA A 228 -30.36 -0.58 -1.50
N ILE A 229 -31.29 -0.83 -0.57
CA ILE A 229 -32.65 -1.32 -0.85
C ILE A 229 -33.41 -0.37 -1.79
N GLU A 230 -33.38 0.93 -1.49
CA GLU A 230 -34.02 1.96 -2.30
C GLU A 230 -33.44 1.99 -3.71
N SER A 231 -32.11 2.00 -3.84
CA SER A 231 -31.40 1.99 -5.12
C SER A 231 -31.82 0.79 -5.99
N ILE A 232 -31.75 -0.43 -5.45
CA ILE A 232 -32.08 -1.66 -6.18
C ILE A 232 -33.56 -1.67 -6.59
N THR A 233 -34.45 -1.19 -5.73
CA THR A 233 -35.89 -1.13 -6.02
C THR A 233 -36.22 -0.11 -7.11
N HIS A 234 -35.50 1.03 -7.15
CA HIS A 234 -35.71 2.09 -8.13
C HIS A 234 -35.16 1.77 -9.51
N HIS A 235 -34.02 1.08 -9.63
CA HIS A 235 -33.47 0.65 -10.93
C HIS A 235 -34.42 -0.27 -11.71
N ARG A 236 -35.37 -0.91 -11.01
CA ARG A 236 -36.38 -1.79 -11.61
C ARG A 236 -37.63 -1.07 -12.14
N ARG A 237 -37.79 0.23 -11.86
CA ARG A 237 -38.96 1.03 -12.27
C ARG A 237 -38.74 1.83 -13.56
N LYS A 238 -37.56 1.74 -14.16
CA LYS A 238 -37.22 2.29 -15.48
C LYS A 238 -37.06 1.15 -16.48
#